data_AF-A0A1H4FWR1-F1
#
_entry.id   AF-A0A1H4FWR1-F1
#
_cell.length_a   1.000
_cell.length_b   1.000
_cell.length_c   1.000
_cell.angle_alpha   90.00
_cell.angle_beta   90.00
_cell.angle_gamma   90.00
#
_symmetry.space_group_name_H-M   'P 1'
#
loop_
_entity.id
_entity.type
_entity.pdbx_description
1 polymer ?
#
loop_
_entity_poly.entity_id
_entity_poly.type
_entity_poly.pdbx_seq_one_letter_code
_entity_poly.pdbx_strand_id
1 'polypeptide(L)'
;MSLGRWDTAVFKSVFMSAFLVLLYAIYEILLPPDFDSLAGFGMFAMLFISVYFLFSLIGWLLIGFPVHWLICKYSSGSYFFYIAAAVLFTALIYLVFGVIEVAAIYGFFALIQAVLFKYYAYKQPQT
;
A
#
# COMPACT_ATOMS: atom_id res chain seq x y z
N MET A 1 24.25 -1.36 -7.57
CA MET A 1 23.17 -1.99 -6.76
C MET A 1 21.95 -2.17 -7.64
N SER A 2 21.34 -3.36 -7.64
CA SER A 2 20.07 -3.57 -8.35
C SER A 2 18.93 -3.05 -7.49
N LEU A 3 18.21 -2.04 -7.99
CA LEU A 3 16.95 -1.54 -7.42
C LEU A 3 15.77 -2.48 -7.76
N GLY A 4 16.06 -3.63 -8.35
CA GLY A 4 15.03 -4.53 -8.87
C GLY A 4 14.20 -3.86 -9.97
N ARG A 5 13.08 -4.51 -10.29
CA ARG A 5 12.06 -4.00 -11.23
C ARG A 5 11.07 -3.11 -10.49
N TRP A 6 11.58 -2.02 -9.93
CA TRP A 6 10.82 -1.11 -9.05
C TRP A 6 9.58 -0.54 -9.75
N ASP A 7 9.67 -0.28 -11.05
CA ASP A 7 8.61 0.25 -11.91
C ASP A 7 7.37 -0.64 -11.86
N THR A 8 7.52 -1.91 -12.25
CA THR A 8 6.44 -2.89 -12.27
C THR A 8 6.01 -3.25 -10.85
N ALA A 9 6.94 -3.25 -9.91
CA ALA A 9 6.67 -3.58 -8.51
C ALA A 9 5.76 -2.56 -7.82
N VAL A 10 5.94 -1.26 -8.07
CA VAL A 10 5.05 -0.22 -7.51
C VAL A 10 3.64 -0.41 -8.03
N PHE A 11 3.43 -0.56 -9.33
CA PHE A 11 2.08 -0.74 -9.87
C PHE A 11 1.39 -1.99 -9.28
N LYS A 12 2.12 -3.11 -9.18
CA LYS A 12 1.58 -4.35 -8.62
C LYS A 12 1.28 -4.23 -7.13
N SER A 13 2.16 -3.62 -6.35
CA SER A 13 1.95 -3.48 -4.91
C SER A 13 0.80 -2.53 -4.61
N VAL A 14 0.74 -1.37 -5.30
CA VAL A 14 -0.36 -0.40 -5.15
C VAL A 14 -1.69 -1.02 -5.53
N PHE A 15 -1.77 -1.71 -6.67
CA PHE A 15 -3.00 -2.36 -7.10
C PHE A 15 -3.47 -3.43 -6.11
N MET A 16 -2.56 -4.31 -5.68
CA MET A 16 -2.89 -5.38 -4.73
C MET A 16 -3.30 -4.83 -3.37
N SER A 17 -2.62 -3.81 -2.86
CA SER A 17 -3.00 -3.17 -1.61
C SER A 17 -4.35 -2.46 -1.71
N ALA A 18 -4.63 -1.75 -2.80
CA ALA A 18 -5.95 -1.14 -3.05
C ALA A 18 -7.06 -2.20 -3.06
N PHE A 19 -6.81 -3.32 -3.74
CA PHE A 19 -7.75 -4.44 -3.79
C PHE A 19 -8.02 -5.03 -2.41
N LEU A 20 -6.98 -5.23 -1.58
CA LEU A 20 -7.15 -5.72 -0.21
C LEU A 20 -7.93 -4.74 0.68
N VAL A 21 -7.72 -3.43 0.51
CA VAL A 21 -8.54 -2.42 1.22
C VAL A 21 -10.00 -2.50 0.77
N LEU A 22 -10.26 -2.70 -0.52
CA LEU A 22 -11.62 -2.85 -1.03
C LEU A 22 -12.30 -4.11 -0.47
N LEU A 23 -11.58 -5.24 -0.38
CA LEU A 23 -12.09 -6.44 0.27
C LEU A 23 -12.41 -6.21 1.75
N TYR A 24 -11.58 -5.45 2.46
CA TYR A 24 -11.85 -5.05 3.84
C TYR A 24 -13.11 -4.17 3.93
N ALA A 25 -13.29 -3.21 3.02
CA ALA A 25 -14.51 -2.40 2.97
C ALA A 25 -15.77 -3.23 2.70
N ILE A 26 -15.69 -4.24 1.83
CA ILE A 26 -16.81 -5.18 1.58
C ILE A 26 -17.16 -5.95 2.85
N TYR A 27 -16.14 -6.40 3.59
CA TYR A 27 -16.34 -7.10 4.85
C TYR A 27 -17.05 -6.24 5.90
N GLU A 28 -16.67 -4.95 6.02
CA GLU A 28 -17.27 -4.01 6.98
C GLU A 28 -18.70 -3.58 6.59
N ILE A 29 -18.96 -3.33 5.31
CA ILE A 29 -20.24 -2.78 4.84
C ILE A 29 -21.31 -3.88 4.64
N LEU A 30 -20.90 -5.16 4.63
CA LEU A 30 -21.69 -6.30 4.14
C LEU A 30 -22.07 -6.17 2.65
N LEU A 31 -22.33 -7.30 2.00
CA LEU A 31 -22.69 -7.30 0.59
C LEU A 31 -24.03 -6.55 0.37
N PRO A 32 -24.09 -5.62 -0.60
CA PRO A 32 -25.32 -4.92 -0.94
C PRO A 32 -26.47 -5.90 -1.27
N PRO A 33 -27.67 -5.74 -0.67
CA PRO A 33 -28.77 -6.69 -0.85
C PRO A 33 -29.54 -6.52 -2.16
N ASP A 34 -29.41 -5.36 -2.81
CA ASP A 34 -30.17 -4.98 -4.01
C ASP A 34 -29.28 -4.32 -5.09
N PHE A 35 -29.83 -4.20 -6.30
CA PHE A 35 -29.10 -3.68 -7.46
C PHE A 35 -28.70 -2.21 -7.36
N ASP A 36 -29.50 -1.36 -6.70
CA ASP A 36 -29.19 0.07 -6.56
C ASP A 36 -28.04 0.26 -5.58
N SER A 37 -28.07 -0.46 -4.46
CA SER A 37 -26.99 -0.50 -3.48
C SER A 37 -25.71 -1.09 -4.08
N LEU A 38 -25.82 -2.10 -4.95
CA LEU A 38 -24.68 -2.67 -5.68
C LEU A 38 -24.07 -1.66 -6.67
N ALA A 39 -24.90 -0.92 -7.40
CA ALA A 39 -24.44 0.14 -8.31
C ALA A 39 -23.72 1.26 -7.55
N GLY A 40 -24.28 1.69 -6.41
CA GLY A 40 -23.64 2.67 -5.52
C GLY A 40 -22.29 2.19 -4.99
N PHE A 41 -22.19 0.93 -4.58
CA PHE A 41 -20.91 0.32 -4.18
C PHE A 41 -19.90 0.30 -5.33
N GLY A 42 -20.35 -0.03 -6.56
CA GLY A 42 -19.50 -0.01 -7.75
C GLY A 42 -18.92 1.39 -8.04
N MET A 43 -19.74 2.45 -7.91
CA MET A 43 -19.28 3.83 -8.04
C MET A 43 -18.27 4.20 -6.95
N PHE A 44 -18.54 3.84 -5.70
CA PHE A 44 -17.60 4.03 -4.59
C PHE A 44 -16.27 3.32 -4.86
N ALA A 45 -16.31 2.05 -5.27
CA ALA A 45 -15.11 1.27 -5.56
C ALA A 45 -14.26 1.90 -6.67
N MET A 46 -14.88 2.37 -7.75
CA MET A 46 -14.18 3.07 -8.83
C MET A 46 -13.52 4.37 -8.36
N LEU A 47 -14.23 5.19 -7.59
CA LEU A 47 -13.69 6.42 -7.02
C LEU A 47 -12.55 6.12 -6.05
N PHE A 48 -12.75 5.15 -5.16
CA PHE A 48 -11.77 4.71 -4.18
C PHE A 48 -10.48 4.24 -4.86
N ILE A 49 -10.56 3.32 -5.82
CA ILE A 49 -9.37 2.81 -6.55
C ILE A 49 -8.64 3.96 -7.22
N SER A 50 -9.35 4.88 -7.87
CA SER A 50 -8.76 6.01 -8.58
C SER A 50 -8.00 6.95 -7.63
N VAL A 51 -8.63 7.32 -6.52
CA VAL A 51 -8.06 8.21 -5.51
C VAL A 51 -6.90 7.52 -4.77
N TYR A 52 -7.05 6.25 -4.43
CA TYR A 52 -6.00 5.44 -3.81
C TYR A 52 -4.76 5.37 -4.69
N PHE A 53 -4.94 5.11 -6.00
CA PHE A 53 -3.82 5.09 -6.95
C PHE A 53 -3.08 6.42 -6.98
N LEU A 54 -3.81 7.54 -7.09
CA LEU A 54 -3.22 8.87 -7.13
C LEU A 54 -2.38 9.16 -5.89
N PHE A 55 -2.97 9.00 -4.70
CA PHE A 55 -2.27 9.28 -3.45
C PHE A 55 -1.13 8.30 -3.18
N SER A 56 -1.29 7.03 -3.52
CA SER A 56 -0.23 6.03 -3.31
C SER A 56 0.96 6.29 -4.24
N LEU A 57 0.74 6.68 -5.49
CA LEU A 57 1.82 7.09 -6.40
C LEU A 57 2.55 8.33 -5.90
N ILE A 58 1.82 9.34 -5.40
CA ILE A 58 2.43 10.52 -4.78
C ILE A 58 3.26 10.12 -3.55
N GLY A 59 2.72 9.26 -2.69
CA GLY A 59 3.43 8.72 -1.53
C GLY A 59 4.70 7.95 -1.91
N TRP A 60 4.67 7.18 -3.00
CA TRP A 60 5.85 6.52 -3.54
C TRP A 60 6.89 7.51 -4.05
N LEU A 61 6.48 8.55 -4.80
CA LEU A 61 7.39 9.57 -5.31
C LEU A 61 8.08 10.34 -4.19
N LEU A 62 7.34 10.74 -3.15
CA LEU A 62 7.85 11.58 -2.07
C LEU A 62 8.58 10.80 -0.98
N ILE A 63 8.14 9.58 -0.67
CA ILE A 63 8.62 8.82 0.49
C ILE A 63 9.11 7.44 0.06
N GLY A 64 8.31 6.68 -0.69
CA GLY A 64 8.59 5.28 -1.00
C GLY A 64 9.92 5.06 -1.74
N PHE A 65 10.18 5.80 -2.83
CA PHE A 65 11.42 5.68 -3.60
C PHE A 65 12.65 6.18 -2.84
N PRO A 66 12.63 7.37 -2.18
CA PRO A 66 13.74 7.77 -1.31
C PRO A 66 14.06 6.74 -0.23
N VAL A 67 13.05 6.22 0.46
CA VAL A 67 13.21 5.19 1.49
C VAL A 67 13.76 3.90 0.90
N HIS A 68 13.20 3.42 -0.22
CA HIS A 68 13.69 2.24 -0.93
C HIS A 68 15.18 2.39 -1.29
N TRP A 69 15.57 3.53 -1.84
CA TRP A 69 16.96 3.82 -2.20
C TRP A 69 17.87 3.81 -0.97
N LEU A 70 17.47 4.45 0.13
CA LEU A 70 18.21 4.43 1.40
C LEU A 70 18.39 3.00 1.93
N ILE A 71 17.32 2.21 1.92
CA ILE A 71 17.36 0.81 2.39
C ILE A 71 18.30 -0.02 1.53
N CYS A 72 18.22 0.09 0.20
CA CYS A 72 19.14 -0.59 -0.69
C CYS A 72 20.58 -0.16 -0.46
N LYS A 73 20.84 1.14 -0.34
CA LYS A 73 22.18 1.71 -0.16
C LYS A 73 22.86 1.31 1.15
N TYR A 74 22.13 1.29 2.26
CA TYR A 74 22.71 1.14 3.60
C TYR A 74 22.47 -0.22 4.25
N SER A 75 21.56 -1.04 3.73
CA SER A 75 21.19 -2.32 4.35
C SER A 75 21.06 -3.49 3.38
N SER A 76 21.59 -3.33 2.16
CA SER A 76 21.50 -4.35 1.10
C SER A 76 20.06 -4.79 0.83
N GLY A 77 19.09 -3.89 1.01
CA GLY A 77 17.69 -4.17 0.75
C GLY A 77 16.97 -4.98 1.83
N SER A 78 17.45 -5.07 3.07
CA SER A 78 16.88 -5.92 4.13
C SER A 78 15.39 -5.63 4.43
N TYR A 79 14.58 -6.70 4.66
CA TYR A 79 13.14 -6.57 4.97
C TYR A 79 12.90 -5.82 6.28
N PHE A 80 13.84 -5.94 7.23
CA PHE A 80 13.77 -5.28 8.52
C PHE A 80 13.54 -3.77 8.40
N PHE A 81 14.23 -3.10 7.47
CA PHE A 81 14.11 -1.66 7.31
C PHE A 81 12.81 -1.23 6.61
N TYR A 82 12.21 -2.09 5.79
CA TYR A 82 10.85 -1.82 5.26
C TYR A 82 9.81 -1.90 6.36
N ILE A 83 9.94 -2.90 7.26
CA ILE A 83 9.08 -3.03 8.43
C ILE A 83 9.27 -1.83 9.36
N ALA A 84 10.51 -1.44 9.65
CA ALA A 84 10.80 -0.26 10.47
C ALA A 84 10.22 1.03 9.88
N ALA A 85 10.35 1.24 8.56
CA ALA A 85 9.75 2.38 7.88
C ALA A 85 8.21 2.38 7.99
N ALA A 86 7.56 1.22 7.85
CA ALA A 86 6.12 1.11 8.04
C ALA A 86 5.70 1.40 9.49
N VAL A 87 6.44 0.91 10.49
CA VAL A 87 6.18 1.20 11.91
C VAL A 87 6.33 2.70 12.20
N LEU A 88 7.36 3.35 11.67
CA LEU A 88 7.55 4.80 11.79
C LEU A 88 6.40 5.56 11.13
N PHE A 89 5.97 5.14 9.95
CA PHE A 89 4.81 5.73 9.28
C PHE A 89 3.53 5.59 10.13
N THR A 90 3.26 4.42 10.70
CA THR A 90 2.14 4.20 11.64
C THR A 90 2.20 5.16 12.83
N ALA A 91 3.37 5.30 13.45
CA ALA A 91 3.56 6.20 14.58
C ALA A 91 3.31 7.67 14.20
N LEU A 92 3.74 8.09 13.00
CA LEU A 92 3.48 9.44 12.49
C LEU A 92 1.98 9.67 12.24
N ILE A 93 1.26 8.71 11.67
CA ILE A 93 -0.20 8.81 11.49
C ILE A 93 -0.89 8.92 12.85
N TYR A 94 -0.48 8.13 13.84
CA TYR A 94 -1.02 8.24 15.19
C TYR A 94 -0.78 9.62 15.81
N LEU A 95 0.42 10.19 15.63
CA LEU A 95 0.75 11.52 16.14
C LEU A 95 -0.08 12.63 15.48
N VAL A 96 -0.38 12.51 14.19
CA VAL A 96 -1.15 13.51 13.43
C VAL A 96 -2.65 13.45 13.75
N PHE A 97 -3.22 12.24 13.83
CA PHE A 97 -4.67 12.08 13.97
C PHE A 97 -5.13 11.79 15.40
N GLY A 98 -4.25 11.30 16.28
CA GLY A 98 -4.59 10.92 17.66
C GLY A 98 -5.47 9.67 17.79
N VAL A 99 -5.81 9.01 16.68
CA VAL A 99 -6.73 7.86 16.63
C VAL A 99 -5.95 6.60 16.25
N ILE A 100 -5.94 5.60 17.13
CA ILE A 100 -5.13 4.38 16.96
C ILE A 100 -5.66 3.50 15.84
N GLU A 101 -6.97 3.46 15.64
CA GLU A 101 -7.63 2.67 14.59
C GLU A 101 -7.22 3.18 13.20
N VAL A 102 -7.20 4.51 13.02
CA VAL A 102 -6.73 5.14 11.79
C VAL A 102 -5.26 4.79 11.55
N ALA A 103 -4.41 4.97 12.57
CA ALA A 103 -2.99 4.64 12.46
C ALA A 103 -2.78 3.16 12.11
N ALA A 104 -3.50 2.25 12.77
CA ALA A 104 -3.40 0.82 12.54
C ALA A 104 -3.79 0.43 11.11
N ILE A 105 -4.90 0.96 10.59
CA ILE A 105 -5.36 0.66 9.21
C ILE A 105 -4.33 1.16 8.19
N TYR A 106 -3.96 2.44 8.26
CA TYR A 106 -3.00 3.03 7.31
C TYR A 106 -1.63 2.34 7.40
N GLY A 107 -1.17 2.06 8.63
CA GLY A 107 0.08 1.37 8.91
C GLY A 107 0.13 -0.05 8.38
N PHE A 108 -0.93 -0.83 8.61
CA PHE A 108 -1.05 -2.20 8.17
C PHE A 108 -1.02 -2.31 6.64
N PHE A 109 -1.81 -1.48 5.94
CA PHE A 109 -1.82 -1.49 4.48
C PHE A 109 -0.51 -0.92 3.88
N ALA A 110 0.12 0.06 4.53
CA ALA A 110 1.45 0.53 4.14
C ALA A 110 2.51 -0.57 4.26
N LEU A 111 2.47 -1.37 5.33
CA LEU A 111 3.35 -2.52 5.53
C LEU A 111 3.13 -3.58 4.44
N ILE A 112 1.87 -3.95 4.17
CA ILE A 112 1.53 -4.88 3.08
C ILE A 112 2.08 -4.36 1.76
N GLN A 113 1.85 -3.07 1.44
CA GLN A 113 2.31 -2.48 0.19
C GLN A 113 3.84 -2.50 0.08
N ALA A 114 4.56 -2.22 1.17
CA ALA A 114 6.02 -2.26 1.22
C ALA A 114 6.58 -3.68 1.01
N VAL A 115 5.96 -4.69 1.65
CA VAL A 115 6.34 -6.09 1.51
C VAL A 115 6.06 -6.59 0.09
N LEU A 116 4.88 -6.31 -0.45
CA LEU A 116 4.51 -6.66 -1.83
C LEU A 116 5.43 -5.98 -2.83
N PHE A 117 5.75 -4.69 -2.63
CA PHE A 117 6.69 -3.97 -3.48
C PHE A 117 8.04 -4.69 -3.51
N LYS A 118 8.63 -4.99 -2.34
CA LYS A 118 9.91 -5.67 -2.31
C LYS A 118 9.84 -7.06 -2.95
N TYR A 119 8.79 -7.81 -2.68
CA TYR A 119 8.57 -9.12 -3.32
C TYR A 119 8.57 -8.97 -4.85
N TYR A 120 7.77 -8.07 -5.41
CA TYR A 120 7.68 -7.89 -6.87
C TYR A 120 8.93 -7.26 -7.48
N ALA A 121 9.67 -6.43 -6.75
CA ALA A 121 10.89 -5.80 -7.24
C ALA A 121 12.01 -6.83 -7.47
N TYR A 122 12.07 -7.87 -6.65
CA TYR A 122 13.12 -8.89 -6.69
C TYR A 122 12.64 -10.28 -7.13
N LYS A 123 11.34 -10.47 -7.39
CA LYS A 123 10.81 -11.71 -7.97
C LYS A 123 11.45 -11.93 -9.35
N GLN A 124 12.15 -13.05 -9.49
CA GLN A 124 12.66 -13.48 -10.78
C GLN A 124 11.49 -13.80 -11.72
N PRO A 125 11.56 -13.43 -13.01
CA PRO A 125 10.58 -13.88 -13.99
C PRO A 125 10.59 -15.41 -14.01
N GLN A 126 9.42 -16.05 -13.92
CA GLN A 126 9.32 -17.45 -14.29
C GLN A 126 9.52 -17.50 -15.81
N THR A 127 10.69 -17.99 -16.23
CA THR A 127 11.03 -18.30 -17.63
C THR A 127 10.26 -19.53 -18.11
#